data_AF-A0A073J976-F1
#
_entry.id   AF-A0A073J976-F1
#
_cell.length_a   1.000
_cell.length_b   1.000
_cell.length_c   1.000
_cell.angle_alpha   90.00
_cell.angle_beta   90.00
_cell.angle_gamma   90.00
#
_symmetry.space_group_name_H-M   'P 1'
#
loop_
_entity.id
_entity.type
_entity.pdbx_description
1 polymer ?
#
loop_
_entity_poly.entity_id
_entity_poly.type
_entity_poly.pdbx_seq_one_letter_code
_entity_poly.pdbx_strand_id
1 'polypeptide(L)'
;MSALPHSLTLSASEFEMIESALETQEKILSVQVRAGGESAEVRLTALRSVLRRLRRQRRQADAPQGWGSIARGLFCNKNAAPETGQRSEVINRPA
;
A
#
# COMPACT_ATOMS: atom_id res chain seq x y z
N MET A 1 6.72 -13.12 25.24
CA MET A 1 6.50 -11.66 25.24
C MET A 1 6.74 -11.18 23.81
N SER A 2 5.69 -10.93 23.03
CA SER A 2 5.87 -10.39 21.66
C SER A 2 6.24 -8.92 21.76
N ALA A 3 7.44 -8.55 21.30
CA ALA A 3 7.87 -7.16 21.23
C ALA A 3 6.88 -6.37 20.37
N LEU A 4 6.37 -5.26 20.90
CA LEU A 4 5.53 -4.33 20.15
C LEU A 4 6.33 -3.80 18.94
N PRO A 5 5.74 -3.75 17.74
CA PRO A 5 6.44 -3.28 16.55
C PRO A 5 6.90 -1.83 16.77
N HIS A 6 8.20 -1.59 16.59
CA HIS A 6 8.76 -0.23 16.62
C HIS A 6 8.49 0.43 15.27
N SER A 7 7.72 1.52 15.25
CA SER A 7 7.50 2.33 14.05
C SER A 7 8.61 3.36 13.92
N LEU A 8 9.36 3.30 12.83
CA LEU A 8 10.33 4.32 12.45
C LEU A 8 9.76 5.14 11.31
N THR A 9 9.72 6.46 11.48
CA THR A 9 9.41 7.41 10.41
C THR A 9 10.71 7.77 9.72
N LEU A 10 10.81 7.48 8.43
CA LEU A 10 12.00 7.74 7.61
C LEU A 10 11.64 8.68 6.48
N SER A 11 12.52 9.63 6.18
CA SER A 11 12.48 10.43 4.96
C SER A 11 12.77 9.57 3.72
N ALA A 12 12.41 10.07 2.53
CA ALA A 12 12.70 9.39 1.28
C ALA A 12 14.20 9.16 1.05
N SER A 13 15.05 10.14 1.43
CA SER A 13 16.50 10.00 1.31
C SER A 13 17.07 8.95 2.27
N GLU A 14 16.58 8.88 3.50
CA GLU A 14 16.99 7.84 4.45
C GLU A 14 16.56 6.46 3.96
N PHE A 15 15.38 6.38 3.37
CA PHE A 15 14.86 5.16 2.77
C PHE A 15 15.74 4.67 1.63
N GLU A 16 16.15 5.55 0.70
CA GLU A 16 17.04 5.18 -0.40
C GLU A 16 18.43 4.78 0.09
N MET A 17 18.96 5.48 1.10
CA MET A 17 20.22 5.12 1.74
C MET A 17 20.17 3.71 2.33
N ILE A 18 19.11 3.41 3.09
CA ILE A 18 18.91 2.07 3.68
C ILE A 18 18.75 1.02 2.59
N GLU A 19 17.96 1.28 1.54
CA GLU A 19 17.77 0.34 0.43
C GLU A 19 19.10 0.00 -0.25
N SER A 20 19.92 1.00 -0.57
CA SER A 20 21.23 0.80 -1.21
C SER A 20 22.20 -0.02 -0.35
N ALA A 21 22.20 0.19 0.96
CA ALA A 21 23.01 -0.57 1.90
C ALA A 21 22.56 -2.04 1.97
N LEU A 22 21.25 -2.29 2.01
CA LEU A 22 20.68 -3.64 2.01
C LEU A 22 20.94 -4.39 0.70
N GLU A 23 20.90 -3.72 -0.45
CA GLU A 23 21.26 -4.32 -1.75
C GLU A 23 22.75 -4.72 -1.80
N THR A 24 23.62 -3.95 -1.17
CA THR A 24 25.04 -4.31 -1.04
C THR A 24 25.21 -5.56 -0.17
N GLN A 25 24.48 -5.66 0.94
CA GLN A 25 24.47 -6.86 1.78
C GLN A 25 23.92 -8.08 1.02
N GLU A 26 22.93 -7.89 0.15
CA GLU A 26 22.38 -8.96 -0.68
C GLU A 26 23.46 -9.54 -1.59
N LYS A 27 24.27 -8.69 -2.24
CA LYS A 27 25.38 -9.12 -3.09
C LYS A 27 26.43 -9.91 -2.30
N ILE A 28 26.84 -9.41 -1.14
CA ILE A 28 27.84 -10.09 -0.29
C ILE A 28 27.32 -11.47 0.15
N LEU A 29 26.09 -11.54 0.65
CA LEU A 29 25.48 -12.81 1.07
C LEU A 29 25.31 -13.75 -0.11
N SER A 30 24.98 -13.27 -1.31
CA SER A 30 24.88 -14.11 -2.50
C SER A 30 26.21 -14.77 -2.87
N VAL A 31 27.34 -14.07 -2.66
CA VAL A 31 28.68 -14.63 -2.86
C VAL A 31 28.98 -15.69 -1.79
N GLN A 32 28.62 -15.43 -0.53
CA GLN A 32 28.80 -16.40 0.56
C GLN A 32 27.96 -17.68 0.37
N VAL A 33 26.73 -17.56 -0.13
CA VAL A 33 25.88 -18.70 -0.48
C VAL A 33 26.53 -19.53 -1.59
N ARG A 34 27.06 -18.87 -2.64
CA ARG A 34 27.78 -19.56 -3.72
C ARG A 34 29.02 -20.31 -3.22
N ALA A 35 29.64 -19.85 -2.14
CA ALA A 35 30.75 -20.53 -1.47
C ALA A 35 30.30 -21.66 -0.52
N GLY A 36 29.00 -22.00 -0.47
CA GLY A 36 28.46 -23.07 0.36
C GLY A 36 28.07 -22.64 1.78
N GLY A 37 27.95 -21.34 2.06
CA GLY A 37 27.56 -20.85 3.38
C GLY A 37 26.07 -21.01 3.67
N GLU A 38 25.68 -22.08 4.36
CA GLU A 38 24.29 -22.36 4.74
C GLU A 38 23.66 -21.23 5.59
N SER A 39 24.41 -20.67 6.54
CA SER A 39 23.96 -19.51 7.33
C SER A 39 23.73 -18.26 6.48
N ALA A 40 24.51 -18.10 5.39
CA ALA A 40 24.33 -16.99 4.47
C ALA A 40 23.04 -17.13 3.65
N GLU A 41 22.59 -18.35 3.37
CA GLU A 41 21.35 -18.61 2.62
C GLU A 41 20.11 -18.21 3.43
N VAL A 42 20.09 -18.58 4.70
CA VAL A 42 19.03 -18.17 5.64
C VAL A 42 18.98 -16.65 5.76
N ARG A 43 20.14 -16.00 5.92
CA ARG A 43 20.25 -14.54 6.00
C ARG A 43 19.82 -13.86 4.69
N LEU A 44 20.21 -14.40 3.54
CA LEU A 44 19.84 -13.86 2.22
C LEU A 44 18.33 -13.93 2.01
N THR A 45 17.68 -15.02 2.43
CA THR A 45 16.22 -15.19 2.35
C THR A 45 15.49 -14.18 3.23
N ALA A 46 15.97 -13.97 4.46
CA ALA A 46 15.44 -12.95 5.35
C ALA A 46 15.61 -11.53 4.76
N LEU A 47 16.78 -11.22 4.22
CA LEU A 47 17.10 -9.92 3.62
C LEU A 47 16.20 -9.61 2.42
N ARG A 48 16.00 -10.57 1.51
CA ARG A 48 15.08 -10.42 0.37
C ARG A 48 13.65 -10.13 0.81
N SER A 49 13.22 -10.75 1.91
CA SER A 49 11.91 -10.48 2.50
C SER A 49 11.80 -9.05 3.05
N VAL A 50 12.87 -8.54 3.67
CA VAL A 50 12.96 -7.14 4.12
C VAL A 50 12.91 -6.17 2.94
N LEU A 51 13.75 -6.35 1.92
CA LEU A 51 13.77 -5.51 0.71
C LEU A 51 12.40 -5.47 0.01
N ARG A 52 11.71 -6.61 -0.07
CA ARG A 52 10.36 -6.67 -0.64
C ARG A 52 9.35 -5.86 0.16
N ARG A 53 9.42 -5.87 1.49
CA ARG A 53 8.54 -5.06 2.36
C ARG A 53 8.87 -3.59 2.24
N LEU A 54 10.16 -3.25 2.24
CA LEU A 54 10.68 -1.90 2.07
C LEU A 54 10.10 -1.31 0.78
N ARG A 55 10.34 -1.93 -0.38
CA ARG A 55 9.82 -1.47 -1.69
C ARG A 55 8.29 -1.31 -1.74
N ARG A 56 7.53 -2.08 -0.97
CA ARG A 56 6.06 -1.91 -0.87
C ARG A 56 5.68 -0.66 -0.08
N GLN A 57 6.39 -0.35 1.02
CA GLN A 57 6.16 0.86 1.80
C GLN A 57 6.45 2.13 0.98
N ARG A 58 7.51 2.12 0.16
CA ARG A 58 7.80 3.23 -0.77
C ARG A 58 6.63 3.49 -1.73
N ARG A 59 6.10 2.44 -2.37
CA ARG A 59 4.95 2.57 -3.29
C ARG A 59 3.67 3.04 -2.62
N GLN A 60 3.49 2.79 -1.33
CA GLN A 60 2.34 3.30 -0.58
C GLN A 60 2.46 4.80 -0.26
N ALA A 61 3.69 5.29 -0.03
CA ALA A 61 3.95 6.72 0.14
C ALA A 61 3.71 7.49 -1.17
N ASP A 62 4.07 6.90 -2.32
CA ASP A 62 3.92 7.50 -3.65
C ASP A 62 2.57 7.19 -4.34
N ALA A 63 1.62 6.52 -3.67
CA ALA A 63 0.34 6.19 -4.31
C ALA A 63 -0.46 7.47 -4.57
N PRO A 64 -0.71 7.86 -5.85
CA PRO A 64 -1.61 8.97 -6.12
C PRO A 64 -3.02 8.57 -5.66
N GLN A 65 -3.50 9.26 -4.63
CA GLN A 65 -4.93 9.39 -4.34
C GLN A 65 -5.62 9.94 -5.60
N GLY A 66 -6.19 9.08 -6.42
CA GLY A 66 -7.04 9.51 -7.53
C GLY A 66 -6.58 8.99 -8.88
N TRP A 67 -7.19 7.89 -9.29
CA TRP A 67 -7.80 7.70 -10.62
C TRP A 67 -8.66 6.42 -10.61
N GLY A 68 -8.30 5.42 -9.80
CA GLY A 68 -9.10 4.21 -9.58
C GLY A 68 -10.35 4.38 -8.70
N SER A 69 -10.49 5.50 -7.99
CA SER A 69 -11.68 5.79 -7.16
C SER A 69 -12.82 6.40 -7.99
N ILE A 70 -12.50 7.19 -9.02
CA ILE A 70 -13.49 7.81 -9.90
C ILE A 70 -14.19 6.76 -10.77
N ALA A 71 -13.47 5.74 -11.24
CA ALA A 71 -14.04 4.64 -12.02
C ALA A 71 -15.03 3.76 -11.21
N ARG A 72 -14.85 3.63 -9.89
CA ARG A 72 -15.83 2.94 -9.03
C ARG A 72 -17.08 3.78 -8.74
N GLY A 73 -16.96 5.11 -8.71
CA GLY A 73 -18.11 6.01 -8.56
C GLY A 73 -19.04 6.00 -9.78
N LEU A 74 -18.49 5.84 -10.99
CA LEU A 74 -19.27 5.81 -12.23
C LEU A 74 -19.97 4.46 -12.50
N PHE A 75 -19.51 3.36 -11.89
CA PHE A 75 -20.12 2.03 -12.06
C PHE A 75 -21.04 1.59 -10.92
N CYS A 76 -21.04 2.25 -9.76
CA CYS A 76 -21.90 1.89 -8.62
C CYS A 76 -23.22 2.67 -8.55
N ASN A 77 -23.48 3.66 -9.41
CA ASN A 77 -24.79 4.32 -9.47
C ASN A 77 -25.71 3.66 -10.51
N LYS A 78 -26.03 2.38 -10.31
CA LYS A 78 -27.02 1.64 -11.11
C LYS A 78 -28.20 1.16 -10.25
N ASN A 79 -28.61 1.96 -9.26
CA ASN A 79 -29.87 1.76 -8.51
C ASN A 79 -30.55 3.06 -8.05
N ALA A 80 -30.19 4.23 -8.60
CA ALA A 80 -31.02 5.42 -8.46
C ALA A 80 -32.15 5.35 -9.52
N ALA A 81 -33.25 4.69 -9.16
CA ALA A 81 -34.46 4.68 -9.97
C ALA A 81 -35.05 6.10 -10.07
N PRO A 82 -35.35 6.62 -11.27
CA PRO A 82 -36.08 7.86 -11.44
C PRO A 82 -37.59 7.61 -11.47
N GLU A 83 -38.30 8.39 -10.66
CA GLU A 83 -39.57 9.09 -10.93
C GLU A 83 -40.75 8.32 -11.57
N THR A 84 -41.93 8.42 -10.95
CA THR A 84 -43.12 9.14 -11.47
C THR A 84 -44.37 8.75 -10.68
N GLY A 85 -45.18 9.73 -10.27
CA GLY A 85 -46.46 9.42 -9.62
C GLY A 85 -47.16 10.60 -8.95
N GLN A 86 -47.30 11.70 -9.67
CA GLN A 86 -48.10 12.87 -9.30
C GLN A 86 -49.57 12.46 -9.07
N ARG A 87 -50.11 12.68 -7.87
CA ARG A 87 -51.57 12.76 -7.63
C ARG A 87 -51.86 13.89 -6.67
N SER A 88 -52.46 14.93 -7.24
CA SER A 88 -52.98 16.16 -6.63
C SER A 88 -53.87 15.90 -5.42
N GLU A 89 -53.81 16.80 -4.43
CA GLU A 89 -54.92 17.62 -3.90
C GLU A 89 -54.62 18.04 -2.44
N VAL A 90 -54.11 19.25 -2.22
CA VAL A 90 -54.41 20.04 -1.00
C VAL A 90 -54.33 21.52 -1.38
N ILE A 91 -55.47 22.09 -1.73
CA ILE A 91 -55.65 23.53 -1.86
C ILE A 91 -55.80 24.12 -0.45
N ASN A 92 -54.80 24.90 -0.06
CA ASN A 92 -54.82 26.12 0.75
C ASN A 92 -55.55 26.16 2.13
N ARG A 93 -54.77 26.37 3.20
CA ARG A 93 -55.12 27.07 4.47
C ARG A 93 -54.64 28.53 4.37
N PRO A 94 -54.75 29.39 5.40
CA PRO A 94 -55.92 30.02 6.03
C PRO A 94 -55.82 31.57 6.02
N ALA A 95 -56.90 32.26 6.39
CA ALA A 95 -56.88 33.56 7.08
C ALA A 95 -58.17 33.70 7.89
#